data_AF-A0A5E8GUU3-F1
#
_entry.id   AF-A0A5E8GUU3-F1
#
_cell.length_a   1.000
_cell.length_b   1.000
_cell.length_c   1.000
_cell.angle_alpha   90.00
_cell.angle_beta   90.00
_cell.angle_gamma   90.00
#
_symmetry.space_group_name_H-M   'P 1'
#
loop_
_entity.id
_entity.type
_entity.pdbx_description
1 polymer ?
#
loop_
_entity_poly.entity_id
_entity_poly.type
_entity_poly.pdbx_seq_one_letter_code
_entity_poly.pdbx_strand_id
1 'polypeptide(L)' 'MNETYSALAAFAQTGGLIYFMILFGIVLAYALWPKNRKKFDDAAQIPFRED' A
#
# COMPACT_ATOMS: atom_id res chain seq x y z
N MET A 1 -26.36 -8.88 -27.90
CA MET A 1 -25.99 -8.64 -26.48
C MET A 1 -24.97 -7.53 -26.48
N ASN A 2 -25.26 -6.43 -25.80
CA ASN A 2 -24.51 -5.18 -25.90
C ASN A 2 -23.07 -5.39 -25.38
N GLU A 3 -22.05 -5.11 -26.20
CA GLU A 3 -20.64 -5.41 -25.90
C GLU A 3 -20.16 -4.81 -24.57
N THR A 4 -20.73 -3.65 -24.20
CA THR A 4 -20.51 -2.98 -22.91
C THR A 4 -20.84 -3.86 -21.70
N TYR A 5 -21.89 -4.68 -21.75
CA TYR A 5 -22.26 -5.57 -20.63
C TYR A 5 -21.25 -6.69 -20.44
N SER A 6 -20.73 -7.27 -21.53
CA SER A 6 -19.69 -8.32 -21.43
C SER A 6 -18.39 -7.76 -20.88
N ALA A 7 -17.99 -6.56 -21.30
CA ALA A 7 -16.81 -5.88 -20.77
C ALA A 7 -16.95 -5.58 -19.26
N LEU A 8 -18.11 -5.07 -18.83
CA LEU A 8 -18.40 -4.79 -17.43
C LEU A 8 -18.47 -6.07 -16.58
N ALA A 9 -19.09 -7.14 -17.10
CA ALA A 9 -19.16 -8.42 -16.41
C ALA A 9 -17.77 -9.06 -16.22
N ALA A 10 -16.91 -9.01 -17.26
CA ALA A 10 -15.54 -9.48 -17.18
C ALA A 10 -14.69 -8.64 -16.20
N PHE A 11 -14.91 -7.33 -16.16
CA PHE A 11 -14.27 -6.43 -15.20
C PHE A 11 -14.80 -6.63 -13.78
N ALA A 12 -16.07 -6.93 -13.59
CA ALA A 12 -16.61 -7.30 -12.27
C ALA A 12 -16.01 -8.62 -11.77
N GLN A 13 -15.76 -9.57 -12.68
CA GLN A 13 -15.17 -10.87 -12.36
C GLN A 13 -13.71 -10.78 -11.91
N THR A 14 -12.90 -9.91 -12.54
CA THR A 14 -11.44 -9.82 -12.29
C THR A 14 -10.98 -8.50 -11.66
N GLY A 15 -11.84 -7.49 -11.64
CA GLY A 15 -11.55 -6.16 -11.11
C GLY A 15 -11.36 -6.16 -9.59
N GLY A 16 -11.98 -7.09 -8.88
CA GLY A 16 -11.73 -7.29 -7.44
C GLY A 16 -10.28 -7.66 -7.14
N LEU A 17 -9.66 -8.51 -7.97
CA LEU A 17 -8.25 -8.89 -7.83
C LEU A 17 -7.32 -7.70 -8.11
N ILE A 18 -7.59 -6.93 -9.18
CA ILE A 18 -6.81 -5.74 -9.52
C ILE A 18 -6.92 -4.69 -8.40
N TYR A 19 -8.12 -4.43 -7.91
CA TYR A 19 -8.36 -3.53 -6.78
C TYR A 19 -7.60 -3.97 -5.53
N PHE A 20 -7.66 -5.26 -5.19
CA PHE A 20 -6.93 -5.82 -4.06
C PHE A 20 -5.41 -5.69 -4.23
N MET A 21 -4.88 -5.98 -5.42
CA MET A 21 -3.45 -5.82 -5.73
C MET A 21 -2.97 -4.38 -5.59
N ILE A 22 -3.76 -3.40 -6.06
CA ILE A 22 -3.44 -1.97 -5.90
C ILE A 22 -3.42 -1.58 -4.42
N LEU A 23 -4.47 -1.92 -3.67
CA LEU A 23 -4.52 -1.63 -2.24
C LEU A 23 -3.36 -2.28 -1.47
N PHE A 24 -3.07 -3.54 -1.76
CA PHE A 24 -1.98 -4.26 -1.14
C PHE A 24 -0.61 -3.63 -1.46
N GLY A 25 -0.40 -3.22 -2.71
CA GLY A 25 0.80 -2.51 -3.13
C GLY A 25 0.99 -1.18 -2.40
N ILE A 26 -0.08 -0.41 -2.18
CA ILE A 26 -0.05 0.84 -1.40
C ILE A 26 0.36 0.55 0.06
N VAL A 27 -0.23 -0.47 0.68
CA VAL A 27 0.10 -0.86 2.06
C VAL A 27 1.54 -1.33 2.18
N LEU A 28 2.04 -2.13 1.23
CA LEU A 28 3.44 -2.55 1.21
C LEU A 28 4.39 -1.37 1.02
N ALA A 29 4.08 -0.45 0.09
CA ALA A 29 4.86 0.75 -0.12
C ALA A 29 4.93 1.62 1.15
N TYR A 30 3.82 1.72 1.89
CA TYR A 30 3.78 2.40 3.18
C TYR A 30 4.59 1.67 4.25
N ALA A 31 4.36 0.37 4.43
CA ALA A 31 5.02 -0.44 5.46
C ALA A 31 6.54 -0.54 5.24
N LEU A 32 6.98 -0.62 3.98
CA LEU A 32 8.39 -0.69 3.62
C LEU A 32 9.04 0.69 3.50
N TRP A 33 8.30 1.80 3.63
CA TRP A 33 8.86 3.13 3.40
C TRP A 33 9.96 3.45 4.42
N PRO A 34 11.24 3.55 4.01
CA PRO A 34 12.37 3.77 4.91
C PRO A 34 12.41 5.19 5.52
N LYS A 35 11.51 6.09 5.11
CA LYS A 35 11.55 7.52 5.42
C LYS A 35 11.18 7.82 6.88
N ASN A 36 10.48 6.90 7.55
CA ASN A 36 10.27 6.99 9.00
C ASN A 36 11.39 6.32 9.80
N ARG A 37 12.31 5.55 9.19
CA ARG A 37 13.41 4.92 9.93
C ARG A 37 14.29 5.95 10.60
N LYS A 38 14.62 7.06 9.94
CA LYS A 38 15.37 8.16 10.56
C LYS A 38 14.67 8.76 11.78
N LYS A 39 13.34 8.78 11.79
CA LYS A 39 12.54 9.28 12.91
C LYS A 39 12.52 8.29 14.08
N PHE A 40 12.51 6.99 13.79
CA PHE A 40 12.64 5.93 14.79
C PHE A 40 14.06 5.81 15.35
N ASP A 41 15.07 5.98 14.50
CA ASP A 41 16.49 5.96 14.87
C ASP A 41 16.83 7.16 15.77
N ASP A 42 16.37 8.36 15.40
CA ASP A 42 16.54 9.58 16.21
C ASP A 42 15.78 9.46 17.55
N ALA A 43 14.59 8.85 17.57
CA ALA A 43 13.86 8.56 18.79
C ALA A 43 14.53 7.50 19.68
N ALA A 44 15.18 6.50 19.09
CA ALA A 44 15.91 5.47 19.83
C ALA A 44 17.20 6.01 20.46
N GLN A 45 17.75 7.10 19.93
CA GLN A 45 18.90 7.80 20.51
C GLN A 45 18.53 8.79 21.63
N ILE A 46 17.24 9.11 21.84
CA ILE A 46 16.79 9.98 22.95
C ILE A 46 17.30 9.52 24.32
N PRO A 47 17.17 8.24 24.74
CA PRO A 47 17.67 7.80 26.06
C PRO A 47 19.21 7.78 26.19
N PHE A 48 19.96 7.95 25.11
CA PHE A 48 21.43 8.04 25.11
C PHE A 48 21.95 9.48 24.98
N ARG A 49 21.05 10.48 24.87
CA ARG A 49 21.43 11.88 25.00
C ARG A 49 21.53 12.18 26.49
N GLU A 50 22.74 12.03 27.01
CA GLU A 50 23.12 12.45 28.35
C GLU A 50 23.31 13.98 28.35
N ASP A 51 22.32 14.70 28.88
CA ASP A 51 22.51 16.05 29.44
C ASP A 51 23.07 15.93 30.88
#